data_AF-A0A953TYQ0-F1
#
_entry.id   AF-A0A953TYQ0-F1
#
_cell.length_a   1.000
_cell.length_b   1.000
_cell.length_c   1.000
_cell.angle_alpha   90.00
_cell.angle_beta   90.00
_cell.angle_gamma   90.00
#
_symmetry.space_group_name_H-M   'P 1'
#
loop_
_entity.id
_entity.type
_entity.pdbx_description
1 polymer ?
#
loop_
_entity_poly.entity_id
_entity_poly.type
_entity_poly.pdbx_seq_one_letter_code
_entity_poly.pdbx_strand_id
1 'polypeptide(L)'
;MADAPKQSATRRRSLRIVMRIPLIINTSDEAAEWEPVETVVISLHGGMIRTRQRFGVGSTLDIRMRLKERSTRGRVVWMKTNRDGKGFEIGFEILDQPGFWEVNFPPDRWSETNPTQHVTR
;
A
#
# COMPACT_ATOMS: atom_id res chain seq x y z
N MET A 1 -28.74 -19.95 -18.83
CA MET A 1 -28.37 -19.13 -17.65
C MET A 1 -26.86 -19.18 -17.54
N ALA A 2 -26.18 -18.13 -17.99
CA ALA A 2 -24.72 -18.08 -17.99
C ALA A 2 -24.22 -17.81 -16.57
N ASP A 3 -23.26 -18.62 -16.13
CA ASP A 3 -22.57 -18.52 -14.85
C ASP A 3 -21.77 -17.21 -14.82
N ALA A 4 -22.02 -16.37 -13.82
CA ALA A 4 -21.30 -15.11 -13.64
C ALA A 4 -19.87 -15.42 -13.17
N PRO A 5 -18.82 -14.77 -13.70
CA PRO A 5 -17.46 -15.03 -13.24
C PRO A 5 -17.35 -14.65 -11.77
N LYS A 6 -17.07 -15.65 -10.91
CA LYS A 6 -16.69 -15.47 -9.51
C LYS A 6 -15.52 -14.50 -9.46
N GLN A 7 -15.78 -13.31 -8.91
CA GLN A 7 -14.82 -12.26 -8.63
C GLN A 7 -13.62 -12.90 -7.91
N SER A 8 -12.52 -13.12 -8.64
CA SER A 8 -11.33 -13.74 -8.10
C SER A 8 -10.84 -12.84 -6.97
N ALA A 9 -10.92 -13.30 -5.73
CA ALA A 9 -10.32 -12.62 -4.59
C ALA A 9 -8.84 -12.44 -4.93
N THR A 10 -8.45 -11.24 -5.35
CA THR A 10 -7.10 -10.92 -5.79
C THR A 10 -6.14 -11.35 -4.69
N ARG A 11 -5.43 -12.46 -4.94
CA ARG A 11 -4.48 -13.02 -4.00
C ARG A 11 -3.45 -11.95 -3.70
N ARG A 12 -3.19 -11.73 -2.41
CA ARG A 12 -2.20 -10.75 -1.97
C ARG A 12 -0.84 -11.16 -2.56
N ARG A 13 -0.19 -10.21 -3.24
CA ARG A 13 1.07 -10.40 -3.99
C ARG A 13 2.33 -10.31 -3.12
N SER A 14 2.17 -10.00 -1.83
CA SER A 14 3.27 -9.82 -0.89
C SER A 14 2.78 -9.89 0.56
N LEU A 15 3.68 -10.27 1.48
CA LEU A 15 3.44 -10.23 2.91
C LEU A 15 3.21 -8.79 3.43
N ARG A 16 2.44 -8.69 4.51
CA ARG A 16 2.11 -7.44 5.20
C ARG A 16 2.71 -7.47 6.59
N ILE A 17 3.48 -6.45 6.94
CA ILE A 17 4.14 -6.33 8.25
C ILE A 17 3.60 -5.10 8.98
N VAL A 18 3.31 -5.26 10.27
CA VAL A 18 2.93 -4.14 11.14
C VAL A 18 4.19 -3.35 11.42
N MET A 19 4.25 -2.12 10.91
CA MET A 19 5.39 -1.23 11.07
C MET A 19 4.88 0.21 11.04
N ARG A 20 5.37 1.03 11.98
CA ARG A 20 5.07 2.47 12.06
C ARG A 20 6.18 3.26 11.39
N ILE A 21 5.87 3.81 10.22
CA ILE A 21 6.73 4.71 9.48
C ILE A 21 6.06 6.08 9.47
N PRO A 22 6.72 7.13 10.03
CA PRO A 22 6.29 8.51 9.92
C PRO A 22 6.26 9.01 8.48
N LEU A 23 5.09 9.41 7.99
CA LEU A 23 4.89 9.96 6.64
C LEU A 23 4.23 11.34 6.67
N ILE A 24 4.37 12.12 5.61
CA ILE A 24 3.46 13.24 5.30
C ILE A 24 2.79 12.95 3.98
N ILE A 25 1.50 13.22 3.91
CA ILE A 25 0.67 12.93 2.74
C ILE A 25 -0.06 14.18 2.26
N ASN A 26 -0.36 14.21 0.97
CA ASN A 26 -1.24 15.19 0.36
C ASN A 26 -1.99 14.52 -0.80
N THR A 27 -3.10 15.08 -1.24
CA THR A 27 -3.69 14.74 -2.54
C THR A 27 -2.88 15.38 -3.65
N SER A 28 -2.61 14.65 -4.73
CA SER A 28 -1.77 15.15 -5.83
C SER A 28 -2.45 16.27 -6.64
N ASP A 29 -3.78 16.39 -6.56
CA ASP A 29 -4.59 17.21 -7.46
C ASP A 29 -5.14 18.50 -6.83
N GLU A 30 -4.91 18.75 -5.54
CA GLU A 30 -5.41 19.95 -4.85
C GLU A 30 -4.32 20.59 -3.98
N ALA A 31 -4.42 21.90 -3.78
CA ALA A 31 -3.62 22.63 -2.80
C ALA A 31 -4.05 22.33 -1.35
N ALA A 32 -4.29 21.05 -1.04
CA ALA A 32 -4.63 20.62 0.31
C ALA A 32 -3.40 20.72 1.23
N GLU A 33 -3.64 20.73 2.54
CA GLU A 33 -2.56 20.76 3.51
C GLU A 33 -1.91 19.38 3.65
N TRP A 34 -0.58 19.36 3.76
CA TRP A 34 0.18 18.16 4.05
C TRP A 34 -0.16 17.64 5.46
N GLU A 35 -0.67 16.41 5.56
CA GLU A 35 -1.01 15.79 6.84
C GLU A 35 0.10 14.85 7.33
N PRO A 36 0.62 15.03 8.56
CA PRO A 36 1.47 14.05 9.22
C PRO A 36 0.68 12.79 9.63
N VAL A 37 1.09 11.63 9.14
CA VAL A 37 0.46 10.32 9.42
C VAL A 37 1.51 9.27 9.85
N GLU A 38 1.04 8.09 10.26
CA GLU A 38 1.87 6.90 10.46
C GLU A 38 1.26 5.70 9.75
N THR A 39 2.11 4.83 9.21
CA THR A 39 1.67 3.54 8.69
C THR A 39 1.19 2.63 9.84
N VAL A 40 0.12 1.89 9.58
CA VAL A 40 -0.38 0.79 10.43
C VAL A 40 0.22 -0.53 9.97
N VAL A 41 0.27 -0.74 8.66
CA VAL A 41 0.84 -1.92 8.02
C VAL A 41 1.46 -1.50 6.69
N ILE A 42 2.56 -2.14 6.31
CA ILE A 42 3.20 -1.96 5.01
C ILE A 42 3.39 -3.31 4.33
N SER A 43 3.54 -3.25 3.01
CA SER A 43 3.87 -4.36 2.12
C SER A 43 4.82 -3.83 1.04
N LEU A 44 5.43 -4.73 0.26
CA LEU A 44 6.30 -4.33 -0.85
C LEU A 44 5.63 -3.31 -1.79
N HIS A 45 4.32 -3.45 -1.99
CA HIS A 45 3.54 -2.68 -2.97
C HIS A 45 2.74 -1.52 -2.39
N GLY A 46 2.81 -1.25 -1.09
CA GLY A 46 1.99 -0.18 -0.51
C GLY A 46 1.81 -0.31 1.00
N GLY A 47 0.83 0.41 1.53
CA GLY A 47 0.61 0.47 2.97
C GLY A 47 -0.80 0.86 3.35
N MET A 48 -1.03 0.93 4.66
CA MET A 48 -2.24 1.44 5.25
C MET A 48 -1.86 2.49 6.29
N ILE A 49 -2.60 3.59 6.33
CA ILE A 49 -2.37 4.70 7.26
C ILE A 49 -3.68 5.12 7.91
N ARG A 50 -3.56 5.89 8.99
CA ARG A 50 -4.68 6.63 9.60
C ARG A 50 -4.51 8.12 9.32
N THR A 51 -5.59 8.76 8.91
CA THR A 51 -5.64 10.16 8.47
C THR A 51 -6.92 10.82 8.98
N ARG A 52 -6.90 12.12 9.22
CA ARG A 52 -8.09 12.92 9.49
C ARG A 52 -8.75 13.40 8.21
N GLN A 53 -7.97 13.55 7.14
CA GLN A 53 -8.47 13.91 5.82
C GLN A 53 -9.15 12.72 5.13
N ARG A 54 -10.20 13.02 4.36
CA ARG A 54 -10.91 12.02 3.58
C ARG A 54 -10.31 11.96 2.18
N PHE A 55 -9.74 10.82 1.82
CA PHE A 55 -9.31 10.54 0.45
C PHE A 55 -10.23 9.53 -0.21
N GLY A 56 -10.71 9.83 -1.41
CA GLY A 56 -11.55 8.94 -2.19
C GLY A 56 -10.78 7.71 -2.67
N VAL A 57 -11.46 6.58 -2.82
CA VAL A 57 -10.87 5.44 -3.54
C VAL A 57 -10.62 5.86 -4.99
N GLY A 58 -9.42 5.59 -5.50
CA GLY A 58 -8.94 6.04 -6.80
C GLY A 58 -8.12 7.34 -6.76
N SER A 59 -8.19 8.13 -5.68
CA SER A 59 -7.38 9.34 -5.54
C SER A 59 -5.88 9.02 -5.50
N THR A 60 -5.09 9.89 -6.13
CA THR A 60 -3.63 9.84 -6.06
C THR A 60 -3.14 10.67 -4.89
N LEU A 61 -2.24 10.10 -4.12
CA LEU A 61 -1.57 10.72 -2.99
C LEU A 61 -0.12 10.98 -3.33
N ASP A 62 0.36 12.16 -2.96
CA ASP A 62 1.79 12.40 -2.81
C ASP A 62 2.19 12.00 -1.38
N ILE A 63 3.19 11.14 -1.26
CA ILE A 63 3.60 10.53 0.01
C ILE A 63 5.09 10.80 0.20
N ARG A 64 5.48 11.33 1.36
CA ARG A 64 6.89 11.55 1.72
C ARG A 64 7.22 10.95 3.07
N MET A 65 8.42 10.42 3.23
CA MET A 65 8.93 10.03 4.54
C MET A 65 9.31 11.27 5.34
N ARG A 66 8.89 11.38 6.60
CA ARG A 66 9.20 12.58 7.42
C ARG A 66 10.69 12.73 7.74
N LEU A 67 11.40 11.61 7.84
CA LEU A 67 12.78 11.56 8.34
C LEU A 67 13.82 11.28 7.25
N LYS A 68 13.38 11.16 5.99
CA LYS A 68 14.24 10.79 4.85
C LYS A 68 13.80 11.57 3.63
N GLU A 69 14.73 11.92 2.75
CA GLU A 69 14.44 12.54 1.45
C GLU A 69 13.90 11.52 0.45
N ARG A 70 12.78 10.87 0.79
CA ARG A 70 12.10 9.89 -0.04
C ARG A 70 10.65 10.28 -0.23
N SER A 71 10.22 10.23 -1.48
CA SER A 71 8.84 10.46 -1.88
C SER A 71 8.39 9.41 -2.89
N THR A 72 7.08 9.21 -2.96
CA THR A 72 6.43 8.35 -3.96
C THR A 72 5.00 8.82 -4.18
N ARG A 73 4.39 8.37 -5.27
CA ARG A 73 2.94 8.48 -5.45
C ARG A 73 2.25 7.18 -5.12
N GLY A 74 1.08 7.29 -4.50
CA GLY A 74 0.24 6.14 -4.19
C GLY A 74 -1.20 6.35 -4.64
N ARG A 75 -1.90 5.28 -5.01
CA ARG A 75 -3.33 5.31 -5.27
C ARG A 75 -4.09 4.71 -4.10
N VAL A 76 -5.13 5.42 -3.64
CA VAL A 76 -6.05 4.89 -2.62
C VAL A 76 -6.84 3.74 -3.23
N VAL A 77 -6.74 2.55 -2.63
CA VAL A 77 -7.45 1.33 -3.10
C VAL A 77 -8.53 0.86 -2.13
N TRP A 78 -8.52 1.40 -0.90
CA TRP A 78 -9.50 1.07 0.13
C TRP A 78 -9.59 2.21 1.15
N MET A 79 -10.78 2.44 1.68
CA MET A 79 -11.02 3.46 2.71
C MET A 79 -12.12 2.98 3.66
N LYS A 80 -11.98 3.32 4.94
CA LYS A 80 -12.97 3.08 5.98
C LYS A 80 -12.94 4.21 7.00
N THR A 81 -14.09 4.65 7.46
CA THR A 81 -14.20 5.57 8.60
C THR A 81 -13.82 4.86 9.90
N ASN A 82 -12.99 5.50 10.72
CA ASN A 82 -12.64 4.99 12.04
C ASN A 82 -13.88 4.84 12.92
N ARG A 83 -13.84 3.89 13.86
CA ARG A 83 -14.98 3.57 14.74
C ARG A 83 -15.41 4.75 15.63
N ASP A 84 -14.48 5.66 15.92
CA ASP A 84 -14.73 6.86 16.72
C ASP A 84 -15.27 8.04 15.88
N GLY A 85 -15.38 7.88 14.56
CA GLY A 85 -15.80 8.92 13.62
C GLY A 85 -14.80 10.05 13.42
N LYS A 86 -13.60 9.99 14.01
CA LYS A 86 -12.63 11.10 14.04
C LYS A 86 -11.54 11.01 12.97
N GLY A 87 -11.71 10.13 11.99
CA GLY A 87 -10.78 9.98 10.87
C GLY A 87 -11.07 8.75 10.03
N PHE A 88 -10.10 8.39 9.20
CA PHE A 88 -10.19 7.31 8.23
C PHE A 88 -8.96 6.40 8.32
N GLU A 89 -9.16 5.12 8.07
CA GLU A 89 -8.13 4.20 7.66
C GLU A 89 -8.16 4.11 6.13
N ILE A 90 -7.03 4.35 5.50
CA ILE A 90 -6.90 4.23 4.04
C ILE A 90 -5.79 3.25 3.71
N GLY A 91 -6.08 2.37 2.74
CA GLY A 91 -5.11 1.50 2.11
C GLY A 91 -4.71 2.10 0.77
N PHE A 92 -3.42 2.15 0.48
CA PHE A 92 -2.90 2.64 -0.78
C PHE A 92 -1.92 1.64 -1.40
N GLU A 93 -1.86 1.64 -2.72
CA GLU A 93 -0.79 0.98 -3.48
C GLU A 93 0.18 2.03 -4.02
N ILE A 94 1.47 1.72 -4.00
CA ILE A 94 2.53 2.57 -4.55
C ILE A 94 2.51 2.43 -6.07
N LEU A 95 2.59 3.56 -6.77
CA LEU A 95 2.57 3.63 -8.23
C LEU A 95 3.98 3.56 -8.85
N ASP A 96 5.00 3.94 -8.08
CA ASP A 96 6.40 3.92 -8.52
C ASP A 96 7.04 2.54 -8.30
N GLN A 97 8.29 2.37 -8.75
CA GLN A 97 9.03 1.11 -8.57
C GLN A 97 9.25 0.77 -7.08
N PRO A 98 9.36 -0.53 -6.72
CA PRO A 98 9.64 -0.95 -5.35
C PRO A 98 10.94 -0.36 -4.81
N GLY A 99 11.01 -0.16 -3.49
CA GLY A 99 12.20 0.39 -2.80
C GLY A 99 11.92 1.63 -1.96
N PHE A 100 10.70 2.18 -2.03
CA PHE A 100 10.28 3.31 -1.20
C PHE A 100 10.54 3.06 0.29
N TRP A 101 10.17 1.88 0.79
CA TRP A 101 10.21 1.55 2.22
C TRP A 101 11.62 1.39 2.81
N GLU A 102 12.63 1.06 2.00
CA GLU A 102 13.96 0.62 2.47
C GLU A 102 13.90 -0.52 3.50
N VAL A 103 12.89 -1.39 3.36
CA VAL A 103 12.68 -2.57 4.18
C VAL A 103 12.81 -3.79 3.30
N ASN A 104 13.59 -4.77 3.76
CA ASN A 104 13.60 -6.10 3.17
C ASN A 104 12.34 -6.84 3.59
N PHE A 105 11.40 -6.98 2.66
CA PHE A 105 10.21 -7.78 2.90
C PHE A 105 10.58 -9.26 2.85
N PRO A 106 10.05 -10.09 3.78
CA PRO A 106 10.21 -11.53 3.67
C PRO A 106 9.68 -12.02 2.31
N PRO A 107 10.31 -13.04 1.71
CA PRO A 107 9.84 -13.62 0.45
C PRO A 107 8.38 -14.02 0.60
N ASP A 108 7.57 -13.75 -0.43
CA ASP A 108 6.20 -14.21 -0.41
C ASP A 108 6.22 -15.73 -0.35
N ARG A 109 5.31 -16.36 0.40
CA ARG A 109 5.34 -17.81 0.69
C ARG A 109 5.25 -18.72 -0.56
N TRP A 110 5.13 -18.10 -1.74
CA TRP A 110 4.94 -18.71 -3.05
C TRP A 110 6.09 -18.45 -4.03
N SER A 111 7.18 -17.79 -3.61
CA SER A 111 8.38 -17.60 -4.45
C SER A 111 9.35 -18.80 -4.42
N GLU A 112 9.07 -19.84 -3.63
CA GLU A 112 9.84 -21.10 -3.61
C GLU A 112 9.07 -22.24 -4.28
N THR A 113 8.79 -22.13 -5.58
CA THR A 113 8.53 -23.33 -6.40
C THR A 113 8.93 -23.10 -7.85
N ASN A 114 10.23 -22.92 -8.09
CA ASN A 114 10.82 -23.39 -9.34
C ASN A 114 11.70 -24.60 -9.00
N PRO A 115 11.17 -25.83 -9.07
CA PRO A 115 12.04 -26.97 -9.30
C PRO A 115 12.47 -26.86 -10.75
N THR A 116 13.55 -26.12 -11.01
CA THR A 116 14.25 -26.25 -12.29
C THR A 116 14.77 -27.67 -12.34
N GLN A 117 14.03 -28.52 -13.04
CA GLN A 117 14.39 -29.90 -13.29
C GLN A 117 15.73 -29.91 -14.02
N HIS A 118 16.70 -30.62 -13.46
CA HIS A 118 17.86 -31.09 -14.19
C HIS A 118 17.39 -31.90 -15.40
N VAL A 119 17.84 -31.52 -16.60
CA VAL A 119 18.06 -32.51 -17.66
C VAL A 119 19.52 -32.38 -18.07
N THR A 120 20.34 -33.19 -17.41
CA THR A 120 21.63 -33.63 -17.93
C THR A 120 21.34 -34.69 -18.99
N ARG A 121 21.75 -34.43 -20.23
CA ARG A 121 22.46 -35.37 -21.11
C ARG A 121 22.81 -34.70 -22.43
#